data_AF-A0A1I5NL43-F1
#
_entry.id   AF-A0A1I5NL43-F1
#
_cell.length_a   1.000
_cell.length_b   1.000
_cell.length_c   1.000
_cell.angle_alpha   90.00
_cell.angle_beta   90.00
_cell.angle_gamma   90.00
#
_symmetry.space_group_name_H-M   'P 1'
#
loop_
_entity.id
_entity.type
_entity.pdbx_description
1 polymer ?
#
loop_
_entity_poly.entity_id
_entity_poly.type
_entity_poly.pdbx_seq_one_letter_code
_entity_poly.pdbx_strand_id
1 'polypeptide(L)'
;MKKNLEAWQKAPVKIVSEAIQHAKKKNEEDNLIAFLLLDAGAEMLLKTYLGLPKKITGATTSEDDRYNIIRRGFHDVVEGVKNSRQGINTKDLARVEFFHGIRNKLYHQGNGLTVQRVHLEEYSTVIKSLFKQLLKIDLDIQLESSRLTKEEAKLITLLNAEINKSLEFTKSKIKELEFSCNLVVEMVAPKLLLPSFTKKFEDLIEKAFSEDGYTLEGNDVITYKILPYRTDERMKIVEWFEGLIKPLVESSPYFDALFCQVEAGSRHHIEALGCQLGIKNIELERYKVPHIVNFIFNNHFDLNDLYINIVGIVLFDEFYFKNDLDFTIVDIKNIYPQSNEESDVEYWESVLNTVRSESERLDTYISRINLWLESESKK
;
A
#
# COMPACT_ATOMS: atom_id res chain seq x y z
N MET A 1 10.53 -3.35 -30.67
CA MET A 1 9.50 -2.31 -30.42
C MET A 1 8.29 -2.97 -29.78
N LYS A 2 7.92 -2.55 -28.56
CA LYS A 2 6.68 -2.96 -27.89
C LYS A 2 5.52 -2.60 -28.83
N LYS A 3 4.82 -3.59 -29.39
CA LYS A 3 3.61 -3.30 -30.17
C LYS A 3 2.57 -2.82 -29.16
N ASN A 4 2.13 -1.56 -29.28
CA ASN A 4 1.08 -1.03 -28.41
C ASN A 4 -0.13 -1.96 -28.48
N LEU A 5 -0.52 -2.48 -27.32
CA LEU A 5 -1.67 -3.35 -27.18
C LEU A 5 -2.93 -2.50 -27.26
N GLU A 6 -3.89 -2.94 -28.07
CA GLU A 6 -5.23 -2.38 -28.10
C GLU A 6 -5.90 -2.57 -26.73
N ALA A 7 -6.86 -1.71 -26.38
CA ALA A 7 -7.49 -1.72 -25.06
C ALA A 7 -8.04 -3.11 -24.67
N TRP A 8 -8.68 -3.82 -25.60
CA TRP A 8 -9.23 -5.16 -25.39
C TRP A 8 -8.17 -6.27 -25.27
N GLN A 9 -6.93 -6.01 -25.69
CA GLN A 9 -5.83 -6.97 -25.63
C GLN A 9 -5.10 -6.93 -24.29
N LYS A 10 -5.13 -5.78 -23.59
CA LYS A 10 -4.33 -5.55 -22.37
C LYS A 10 -4.62 -6.58 -21.27
N ALA A 11 -5.90 -6.77 -20.93
CA ALA A 11 -6.29 -7.69 -19.87
C ALA A 11 -5.87 -9.15 -20.14
N PRO A 12 -6.20 -9.77 -21.30
CA PRO A 12 -5.85 -11.16 -21.55
C PRO A 12 -4.33 -11.36 -21.64
N VAL A 13 -3.61 -10.41 -22.25
CA VAL A 13 -2.14 -10.46 -22.26
C VAL A 13 -1.57 -10.38 -20.85
N LYS A 14 -2.08 -9.50 -19.98
CA LYS A 14 -1.59 -9.36 -18.60
C LYS A 14 -1.72 -10.66 -17.83
N ILE A 15 -2.92 -11.25 -17.77
CA ILE A 15 -3.16 -12.49 -17.00
C ILE A 15 -2.23 -13.62 -17.46
N VAL A 16 -2.10 -13.82 -18.77
CA VAL A 16 -1.24 -14.90 -19.31
C VAL A 16 0.24 -14.58 -19.12
N SER A 17 0.63 -13.30 -19.16
CA SER A 17 2.01 -12.91 -18.88
C SER A 17 2.40 -13.22 -17.44
N GLU A 18 1.54 -12.89 -16.48
CA GLU A 18 1.73 -13.26 -15.07
C GLU A 18 1.83 -14.77 -14.90
N ALA A 19 0.93 -15.52 -15.55
CA ALA A 19 0.96 -16.98 -15.52
C ALA A 19 2.32 -17.54 -15.99
N ILE A 20 2.88 -16.97 -17.07
CA ILE A 20 4.19 -17.38 -17.60
C ILE A 20 5.33 -16.95 -16.67
N GLN A 21 5.22 -15.84 -15.95
CA GLN A 21 6.21 -15.44 -14.95
C GLN A 21 6.24 -16.41 -13.76
N HIS A 22 5.08 -16.76 -13.20
CA HIS A 22 4.98 -17.80 -12.17
C HIS A 22 5.55 -19.13 -12.67
N ALA A 23 5.22 -19.54 -13.89
CA ALA A 23 5.80 -20.75 -14.49
C ALA A 23 7.34 -20.72 -14.57
N LYS A 24 8.02 -19.57 -14.59
CA LYS A 24 9.50 -19.55 -14.63
C LYS A 24 10.17 -19.90 -13.30
N LYS A 25 9.46 -19.80 -12.17
CA LYS A 25 10.02 -20.01 -10.83
C LYS A 25 10.22 -21.50 -10.47
N LYS A 26 9.64 -22.42 -11.25
CA LYS A 26 9.87 -23.87 -11.21
C LYS A 26 9.63 -24.57 -9.86
N ASN A 27 8.83 -23.98 -8.97
CA ASN A 27 8.34 -24.65 -7.76
C ASN A 27 6.86 -25.06 -7.92
N GLU A 28 6.37 -25.92 -7.04
CA GLU A 28 5.03 -26.52 -7.14
C GLU A 28 3.91 -25.51 -6.94
N GLU A 29 4.06 -24.58 -6.00
CA GLU A 29 3.09 -23.52 -5.70
C GLU A 29 2.90 -22.59 -6.91
N ASP A 30 4.01 -22.10 -7.47
CA ASP A 30 3.99 -21.26 -8.66
C ASP A 30 3.51 -22.02 -9.90
N ASN A 31 3.74 -23.33 -10.00
CA ASN A 31 3.17 -24.14 -11.09
C ASN A 31 1.63 -24.20 -10.99
N LEU A 32 1.09 -24.35 -9.79
CA LEU A 32 -0.36 -24.32 -9.55
C LEU A 32 -0.94 -22.94 -9.89
N ILE A 33 -0.35 -21.87 -9.35
CA ILE A 33 -0.77 -20.49 -9.63
C ILE A 33 -0.73 -20.22 -11.14
N ALA A 34 0.38 -20.56 -11.81
CA ALA A 34 0.52 -20.40 -13.25
C ALA A 34 -0.57 -21.15 -14.03
N PHE A 35 -0.89 -22.39 -13.64
CA PHE A 35 -1.90 -23.18 -14.33
C PHE A 35 -3.31 -22.59 -14.19
N LEU A 36 -3.66 -22.11 -12.98
CA LEU A 36 -4.93 -21.43 -12.72
C LEU A 36 -5.05 -20.13 -13.53
N LEU A 37 -3.98 -19.34 -13.57
CA LEU A 37 -3.94 -18.10 -14.35
C LEU A 37 -4.00 -18.37 -15.86
N LEU A 38 -3.37 -19.44 -16.35
CA LEU A 38 -3.50 -19.84 -17.75
C LEU A 38 -4.94 -20.20 -18.13
N ASP A 39 -5.68 -20.92 -17.27
CA ASP A 39 -7.08 -21.26 -17.53
C ASP A 39 -7.99 -20.03 -17.53
N ALA A 40 -7.84 -19.16 -16.52
CA ALA A 40 -8.55 -17.88 -16.47
C ALA A 40 -8.21 -17.01 -17.70
N GLY A 41 -6.93 -16.96 -18.07
CA GLY A 41 -6.45 -16.26 -19.26
C GLY A 41 -7.00 -16.84 -20.56
N ALA A 42 -7.15 -18.17 -20.65
CA ALA A 42 -7.76 -18.86 -21.78
C ALA A 42 -9.23 -18.47 -21.94
N GLU A 43 -10.01 -18.56 -20.87
CA GLU A 43 -11.42 -18.17 -20.88
C GLU A 43 -11.58 -16.71 -21.28
N MET A 44 -10.77 -15.83 -20.70
CA MET A 44 -10.84 -14.40 -20.99
C MET A 44 -10.42 -14.08 -22.43
N LEU A 45 -9.40 -14.77 -22.97
CA LEU A 45 -9.00 -14.66 -24.38
C LEU A 45 -10.17 -15.01 -25.31
N LEU A 46 -10.83 -16.15 -25.06
CA LEU A 46 -11.92 -16.64 -25.90
C LEU A 46 -13.13 -15.70 -25.82
N LYS A 47 -13.52 -15.28 -24.61
CA LYS A 47 -14.62 -14.32 -24.39
C LYS A 47 -14.33 -12.97 -25.03
N THR A 48 -13.12 -12.46 -24.88
CA THR A 48 -12.67 -11.22 -25.53
C THR A 48 -12.84 -11.32 -27.04
N TYR A 49 -12.32 -12.38 -27.65
CA TYR A 49 -12.44 -12.58 -29.09
C TYR A 49 -13.90 -12.65 -29.56
N LEU A 50 -14.77 -13.38 -28.85
CA LEU A 50 -16.20 -13.46 -29.21
C LEU A 50 -16.90 -12.10 -29.11
N GLY A 51 -16.51 -11.27 -28.14
CA GLY A 51 -17.09 -9.94 -27.89
C GLY A 51 -16.61 -8.86 -28.86
N LEU A 52 -15.65 -9.16 -29.73
CA LEU A 52 -15.15 -8.20 -30.70
C LEU A 52 -16.06 -8.11 -31.96
N PRO A 53 -16.15 -6.91 -32.57
CA PRO A 53 -16.90 -6.71 -33.81
C PRO A 53 -16.42 -7.59 -34.97
N LYS A 54 -17.33 -7.94 -35.88
CA LYS A 54 -17.02 -8.77 -37.08
C LYS A 54 -15.85 -8.25 -37.90
N LYS A 55 -15.74 -6.93 -38.04
CA LYS A 55 -14.64 -6.26 -38.77
C LYS A 55 -13.25 -6.55 -38.19
N ILE A 56 -13.16 -6.87 -36.88
CA ILE A 56 -11.91 -7.21 -36.21
C ILE A 56 -11.67 -8.73 -36.25
N THR A 57 -12.73 -9.51 -36.02
CA THR A 57 -12.61 -10.97 -35.85
C THR A 57 -12.61 -11.76 -37.15
N GLY A 58 -13.24 -11.22 -38.20
CA GLY A 58 -13.58 -11.94 -39.43
C GLY A 58 -14.65 -13.02 -39.22
N ALA A 59 -15.47 -12.91 -38.16
CA ALA A 59 -16.43 -13.93 -37.80
C ALA A 59 -17.65 -13.99 -38.75
N THR A 60 -18.10 -15.20 -39.07
CA THR A 60 -19.28 -15.49 -39.89
C THR A 60 -20.58 -15.48 -39.08
N THR A 61 -20.51 -15.80 -37.78
CA THR A 61 -21.66 -15.81 -36.85
C THR A 61 -22.14 -14.41 -36.50
N SER A 62 -23.41 -14.24 -36.09
CA SER A 62 -23.94 -12.92 -35.69
C SER A 62 -23.27 -12.39 -34.41
N GLU A 63 -23.29 -11.07 -34.20
CA GLU A 63 -22.73 -10.48 -32.98
C GLU A 63 -23.56 -10.86 -31.74
N ASP A 64 -24.89 -10.84 -31.85
CA ASP A 64 -25.82 -11.21 -30.79
C ASP A 64 -25.62 -12.67 -30.33
N ASP A 65 -25.43 -13.62 -31.26
CA ASP A 65 -25.17 -15.01 -30.92
C ASP A 65 -23.87 -15.15 -30.12
N ARG A 66 -22.80 -14.44 -30.54
CA ARG A 66 -21.52 -14.47 -29.82
C ARG A 66 -21.64 -13.84 -28.44
N TYR A 67 -22.34 -12.71 -28.30
CA TYR A 67 -22.58 -12.09 -27.00
C TYR A 67 -23.38 -12.98 -26.05
N ASN A 68 -24.37 -13.71 -26.57
CA ASN A 68 -25.13 -14.69 -25.79
C ASN A 68 -24.24 -15.85 -25.33
N ILE A 69 -23.32 -16.32 -26.17
CA ILE A 69 -22.38 -17.41 -25.84
C ILE A 69 -21.41 -17.00 -24.73
N ILE A 70 -20.91 -15.76 -24.71
CA ILE A 70 -19.97 -15.26 -23.69
C ILE A 70 -20.52 -15.40 -22.26
N ARG A 71 -21.85 -15.36 -22.09
CA ARG A 71 -22.54 -15.47 -20.80
C ARG A 71 -22.76 -16.92 -20.34
N ARG A 72 -22.42 -17.90 -21.18
CA ARG A 72 -22.59 -19.33 -20.89
C ARG A 72 -21.33 -19.94 -20.29
N GLY A 73 -21.34 -21.26 -20.10
CA GLY A 73 -20.22 -22.01 -19.56
C GLY A 73 -19.02 -22.08 -20.51
N PHE A 74 -17.87 -22.52 -19.99
CA PHE A 74 -16.62 -22.58 -20.74
C PHE A 74 -16.72 -23.39 -22.04
N HIS A 75 -17.41 -24.54 -22.02
CA HIS A 75 -17.61 -25.37 -23.21
C HIS A 75 -18.40 -24.64 -24.31
N ASP A 76 -19.45 -23.90 -23.94
CA ASP A 76 -20.21 -23.09 -24.90
C ASP A 76 -19.32 -22.00 -25.52
N VAL A 77 -18.46 -21.37 -24.72
CA VAL A 77 -17.50 -20.36 -25.19
C VAL A 77 -16.51 -20.96 -26.18
N VAL A 78 -15.94 -22.13 -25.88
CA VAL A 78 -15.03 -22.83 -26.79
C VAL A 78 -15.75 -23.18 -28.10
N GLU A 79 -16.97 -23.71 -28.03
CA GLU A 79 -17.77 -24.07 -29.20
C GLU A 79 -18.15 -22.83 -30.03
N GLY A 80 -18.47 -21.71 -29.37
CA GLY A 80 -18.69 -20.44 -30.04
C GLY A 80 -17.47 -19.95 -30.83
N VAL A 81 -16.26 -20.15 -30.29
CA VAL A 81 -15.01 -19.82 -31.00
C VAL A 81 -14.75 -20.80 -32.14
N LYS A 82 -14.99 -22.10 -31.96
CA LYS A 82 -14.87 -23.10 -33.04
C LYS A 82 -15.75 -22.72 -34.24
N ASN A 83 -16.97 -22.26 -33.98
CA ASN A 83 -17.96 -21.95 -35.01
C ASN A 83 -17.88 -20.50 -35.53
N SER A 84 -17.06 -19.64 -34.95
CA SER A 84 -17.05 -18.22 -35.31
C SER A 84 -16.44 -17.95 -36.68
N ARG A 85 -15.44 -18.74 -37.12
CA ARG A 85 -14.81 -18.61 -38.45
C ARG A 85 -13.99 -19.85 -38.81
N GLN A 86 -13.71 -19.99 -40.10
CA GLN A 86 -12.80 -21.00 -40.61
C GLN A 86 -11.33 -20.68 -40.27
N GLY A 87 -10.51 -21.72 -40.13
CA GLY A 87 -9.06 -21.59 -39.94
C GLY A 87 -8.58 -21.39 -38.49
N ILE A 88 -9.47 -21.50 -37.50
CA ILE A 88 -9.05 -21.63 -36.10
C ILE A 88 -8.64 -23.08 -35.84
N ASN A 89 -7.50 -23.29 -35.19
CA ASN A 89 -7.00 -24.63 -34.89
C ASN A 89 -7.87 -25.33 -33.86
N THR A 90 -8.73 -26.24 -34.32
CA THR A 90 -9.63 -27.02 -33.46
C THR A 90 -8.89 -27.94 -32.50
N LYS A 91 -7.66 -28.37 -32.82
CA LYS A 91 -6.83 -29.15 -31.89
C LYS A 91 -6.36 -28.33 -30.70
N ASP A 92 -6.03 -27.06 -30.91
CA ASP A 92 -5.65 -26.15 -29.82
C ASP A 92 -6.84 -25.89 -28.91
N LEU A 93 -8.04 -25.70 -29.48
CA LEU A 93 -9.27 -25.53 -28.69
C LEU A 93 -9.64 -26.80 -27.90
N ALA A 94 -9.49 -28.00 -28.48
CA ALA A 94 -9.69 -29.25 -27.76
C ALA A 94 -8.69 -29.44 -26.60
N ARG A 95 -7.43 -29.00 -26.78
CA ARG A 95 -6.42 -29.00 -25.71
C ARG A 95 -6.79 -28.03 -24.58
N VAL A 96 -7.32 -26.86 -24.90
CA VAL A 96 -7.83 -25.92 -23.89
C VAL A 96 -8.93 -26.56 -23.04
N GLU A 97 -9.87 -27.29 -23.66
CA GLU A 97 -10.91 -28.03 -22.92
C GLU A 97 -10.34 -29.14 -22.03
N PHE A 98 -9.32 -29.85 -22.52
CA PHE A 98 -8.60 -30.84 -21.71
C PHE A 98 -7.97 -30.22 -20.46
N PHE A 99 -7.24 -29.11 -20.61
CA PHE A 99 -6.60 -28.42 -19.47
C PHE A 99 -7.60 -27.79 -18.51
N HIS A 100 -8.72 -27.26 -19.03
CA HIS A 100 -9.83 -26.80 -18.19
C HIS A 100 -10.43 -27.94 -17.34
N GLY A 101 -10.54 -29.14 -17.92
CA GLY A 101 -10.93 -30.35 -17.19
C GLY A 101 -9.94 -30.73 -16.07
N ILE A 102 -8.64 -30.55 -16.30
CA ILE A 102 -7.61 -30.71 -15.25
C ILE A 102 -7.83 -29.70 -14.14
N ARG A 103 -8.02 -28.41 -14.47
CA ARG A 103 -8.32 -27.36 -13.48
C ARG A 103 -9.54 -27.74 -12.63
N ASN A 104 -10.63 -28.20 -13.24
CA ASN A 104 -11.83 -28.58 -12.49
C ASN A 104 -11.56 -29.70 -11.50
N LYS A 105 -10.69 -30.67 -11.85
CA LYS A 105 -10.26 -31.72 -10.91
C LYS A 105 -9.41 -31.16 -9.77
N LEU A 106 -8.53 -30.19 -10.04
CA LEU A 106 -7.73 -29.52 -9.00
C LEU A 106 -8.61 -28.85 -7.94
N TYR A 107 -9.72 -28.22 -8.34
CA TYR A 107 -10.67 -27.58 -7.42
C TYR A 107 -11.54 -28.58 -6.63
N HIS A 108 -11.92 -29.69 -7.25
CA HIS A 108 -12.91 -30.60 -6.66
C HIS A 108 -12.34 -31.80 -5.90
N GLN A 109 -11.06 -32.16 -6.11
CA GLN A 109 -10.51 -33.39 -5.55
C GLN A 109 -9.70 -33.24 -4.27
N GLY A 110 -9.47 -32.02 -3.74
CA GLY A 110 -8.96 -31.74 -2.39
C GLY A 110 -7.56 -32.29 -2.02
N ASN A 111 -7.01 -33.21 -2.81
CA ASN A 111 -5.80 -33.97 -2.51
C ASN A 111 -4.64 -33.40 -3.32
N GLY A 112 -4.13 -32.22 -2.91
CA GLY A 112 -2.78 -31.73 -3.24
C GLY A 112 -2.21 -32.08 -4.62
N LEU A 113 -3.03 -32.05 -5.68
CA LEU A 113 -2.60 -32.47 -7.01
C LEU A 113 -1.61 -31.43 -7.52
N THR A 114 -0.34 -31.82 -7.56
CA THR A 114 0.71 -31.00 -8.15
C THR A 114 0.49 -30.94 -9.67
N VAL A 115 0.53 -29.74 -10.23
CA VAL A 115 0.44 -29.57 -11.69
C VAL A 115 1.73 -30.09 -12.30
N GLN A 116 1.61 -31.15 -13.10
CA GLN A 116 2.76 -31.67 -13.84
C GLN A 116 3.30 -30.60 -14.79
N ARG A 117 4.62 -30.41 -14.74
CA ARG A 117 5.30 -29.37 -15.53
C ARG A 117 5.01 -29.46 -17.02
N VAL A 118 4.95 -30.67 -17.56
CA VAL A 118 4.64 -30.92 -18.96
C VAL A 118 3.29 -30.35 -19.36
N HIS A 119 2.25 -30.48 -18.52
CA HIS A 119 0.93 -29.92 -18.78
C HIS A 119 0.97 -28.39 -18.78
N LEU A 120 1.73 -27.78 -17.89
CA LEU A 120 1.87 -26.33 -17.82
C LEU A 120 2.56 -25.76 -19.08
N GLU A 121 3.61 -26.43 -19.56
CA GLU A 121 4.36 -26.04 -20.76
C GLU A 121 3.54 -26.22 -22.04
N GLU A 122 2.83 -27.34 -22.14
CA GLU A 122 1.90 -27.58 -23.24
C GLU A 122 0.75 -26.57 -23.23
N TYR A 123 0.16 -26.29 -22.06
CA TYR A 123 -0.94 -25.33 -21.97
C TYR A 123 -0.48 -23.92 -22.36
N SER A 124 0.68 -23.49 -21.87
CA SER A 124 1.31 -22.22 -22.26
C SER A 124 1.48 -22.13 -23.78
N THR A 125 1.93 -23.21 -24.42
CA THR A 125 2.14 -23.27 -25.88
C THR A 125 0.83 -23.13 -26.65
N VAL A 126 -0.22 -23.83 -26.20
CA VAL A 126 -1.56 -23.75 -26.79
C VAL A 126 -2.14 -22.34 -26.66
N ILE A 127 -2.02 -21.72 -25.50
CA ILE A 127 -2.51 -20.34 -25.29
C ILE A 127 -1.77 -19.35 -26.17
N LYS A 128 -0.43 -19.42 -26.24
CA LYS A 128 0.36 -18.57 -27.16
C LYS A 128 -0.09 -18.71 -28.62
N SER A 129 -0.36 -19.94 -29.06
CA SER A 129 -0.92 -20.20 -30.40
C SER A 129 -2.27 -19.52 -30.60
N LEU A 130 -3.18 -19.61 -29.63
CA LEU A 130 -4.50 -18.99 -29.70
C LEU A 130 -4.45 -17.46 -29.66
N PHE A 131 -3.53 -16.84 -28.91
CA PHE A 131 -3.31 -15.38 -28.96
C PHE A 131 -2.92 -14.91 -30.37
N LYS A 132 -2.01 -15.63 -31.04
CA LYS A 132 -1.61 -15.33 -32.43
C LYS A 132 -2.79 -15.47 -33.38
N GLN A 133 -3.61 -16.50 -33.22
CA GLN A 133 -4.76 -16.76 -34.08
C GLN A 133 -5.89 -15.73 -33.88
N LEU A 134 -6.32 -15.53 -32.63
CA LEU A 134 -7.55 -14.81 -32.28
C LEU A 134 -7.35 -13.30 -32.14
N LEU A 135 -6.27 -12.86 -31.49
CA LEU A 135 -6.01 -11.44 -31.22
C LEU A 135 -4.85 -10.86 -32.03
N LYS A 136 -4.17 -11.66 -32.85
CA LYS A 136 -3.00 -11.24 -33.66
C LYS A 136 -1.84 -10.71 -32.80
N ILE A 137 -1.64 -11.33 -31.64
CA ILE A 137 -0.58 -11.00 -30.68
C ILE A 137 0.40 -12.15 -30.62
N ASP A 138 1.68 -11.84 -30.79
CA ASP A 138 2.75 -12.77 -30.46
C ASP A 138 3.17 -12.54 -29.00
N LEU A 139 2.74 -13.43 -28.11
CA LEU A 139 3.07 -13.33 -26.69
C LEU A 139 4.57 -13.47 -26.43
N ASP A 140 5.32 -14.21 -27.24
CA ASP A 140 6.77 -14.35 -27.02
C ASP A 140 7.48 -13.00 -27.21
N ILE A 141 7.08 -12.24 -28.25
CA ILE A 141 7.58 -10.87 -28.48
C ILE A 141 7.18 -9.93 -27.34
N GLN A 142 5.94 -10.04 -26.85
CA GLN A 142 5.47 -9.20 -25.72
C GLN A 142 6.25 -9.50 -24.44
N LEU A 143 6.53 -10.78 -24.16
CA LEU A 143 7.27 -11.24 -22.99
C LEU A 143 8.78 -11.02 -23.08
N GLU A 144 9.33 -10.90 -24.29
CA GLU A 144 10.71 -10.47 -24.52
C GLU A 144 10.85 -8.96 -24.31
N SER A 145 9.86 -8.17 -24.74
CA SER A 145 9.82 -6.73 -24.50
C SER A 145 9.55 -6.33 -23.04
N SER A 146 9.19 -7.29 -22.18
CA SER A 146 9.04 -7.10 -20.74
C SER A 146 10.26 -7.58 -19.94
N ARG A 147 11.34 -8.00 -20.60
CA ARG A 147 12.62 -8.27 -19.91
C ARG A 147 13.41 -6.99 -19.86
N LEU A 148 13.81 -6.58 -18.66
CA LEU A 148 14.79 -5.54 -18.46
C LEU A 148 16.01 -5.80 -19.36
N THR A 149 16.42 -4.79 -20.11
CA THR A 149 17.72 -4.78 -20.77
C THR A 149 18.82 -4.86 -19.70
N LYS A 150 20.02 -5.27 -20.12
CA LYS A 150 21.16 -5.34 -19.19
C LYS A 150 21.49 -3.96 -18.61
N GLU A 151 21.28 -2.93 -19.42
CA GLU A 151 21.44 -1.53 -19.09
C GLU A 151 20.41 -1.07 -18.06
N GLU A 152 19.12 -1.37 -18.27
CA GLU A 152 18.05 -1.05 -17.31
C GLU A 152 18.24 -1.81 -15.99
N ALA A 153 18.58 -3.09 -16.04
CA ALA A 153 18.86 -3.87 -14.83
C ALA A 153 20.05 -3.29 -14.02
N LYS A 154 21.09 -2.83 -14.73
CA LYS A 154 22.23 -2.15 -14.10
C LYS A 154 21.80 -0.81 -13.50
N LEU A 155 20.98 -0.04 -14.19
CA LEU A 155 20.45 1.24 -13.70
C LEU A 155 19.59 1.06 -12.45
N ILE A 156 18.66 0.12 -12.46
CA ILE A 156 17.84 -0.23 -11.29
C ILE A 156 18.71 -0.64 -10.10
N THR A 157 19.77 -1.41 -10.34
CA THR A 157 20.72 -1.78 -9.28
C THR A 157 21.40 -0.56 -8.67
N LEU A 158 21.78 0.43 -9.49
CA LEU A 158 22.37 1.69 -9.02
C LEU A 158 21.36 2.54 -8.26
N LEU A 159 20.13 2.67 -8.76
CA LEU A 159 19.04 3.38 -8.08
C LEU A 159 18.74 2.77 -6.71
N ASN A 160 18.64 1.45 -6.62
CA ASN A 160 18.43 0.76 -5.35
C ASN A 160 19.56 0.99 -4.34
N ALA A 161 20.81 0.98 -4.80
CA ALA A 161 21.95 1.29 -3.93
C ALA A 161 21.88 2.73 -3.41
N GLU A 162 21.46 3.67 -4.25
CA GLU A 162 21.30 5.07 -3.86
C GLU A 162 20.11 5.30 -2.91
N ILE A 163 18.96 4.66 -3.17
CA ILE A 163 17.79 4.69 -2.28
C ILE A 163 18.19 4.19 -0.90
N ASN A 164 18.84 3.03 -0.80
CA ASN A 164 19.30 2.48 0.48
C ASN A 164 20.24 3.43 1.21
N LYS A 165 21.18 4.07 0.50
CA LYS A 165 22.07 5.08 1.08
C LYS A 165 21.29 6.28 1.61
N SER A 166 20.32 6.79 0.86
CA SER A 166 19.49 7.93 1.27
C SER A 166 18.60 7.60 2.46
N LEU A 167 18.11 6.36 2.55
CA LEU A 167 17.31 5.90 3.69
C LEU A 167 18.16 5.78 4.96
N GLU A 168 19.38 5.25 4.88
CA GLU A 168 20.30 5.23 6.04
C GLU A 168 20.66 6.65 6.50
N PHE A 169 20.85 7.57 5.55
CA PHE A 169 21.06 8.98 5.87
C PHE A 169 19.83 9.60 6.56
N THR A 170 18.63 9.31 6.06
CA THR A 170 17.35 9.75 6.63
C THR A 170 17.17 9.23 8.06
N LYS A 171 17.52 7.97 8.34
CA LYS A 171 17.52 7.42 9.71
C LYS A 171 18.45 8.18 10.65
N SER A 172 19.62 8.59 10.17
CA SER A 172 20.54 9.42 10.96
C SER A 172 19.92 10.78 11.28
N LYS A 173 19.25 11.41 10.31
CA LYS A 173 18.56 12.69 10.51
C LYS A 173 17.38 12.60 11.46
N ILE A 174 16.62 11.50 11.44
CA ILE A 174 15.53 11.30 12.40
C ILE A 174 16.08 11.31 13.82
N LYS A 175 17.21 10.63 14.07
CA LYS A 175 17.87 10.68 15.38
C LYS A 175 18.35 12.07 15.76
N GLU A 176 18.87 12.83 14.79
CA GLU A 176 19.25 14.23 14.99
C GLU A 176 18.03 15.09 15.34
N LEU A 177 16.92 14.91 14.62
CA LEU A 177 15.66 15.59 14.89
C LEU A 177 15.12 15.25 16.28
N GLU A 178 15.09 13.97 16.66
CA GLU A 178 14.68 13.52 18.00
C GLU A 178 15.56 14.17 19.09
N PHE A 179 16.87 14.20 18.87
CA PHE A 179 17.80 14.87 19.78
C PHE A 179 17.51 16.37 19.88
N SER A 180 17.34 17.07 18.77
CA SER A 180 16.99 18.49 18.74
C SER A 180 15.64 18.77 19.40
N CYS A 181 14.64 17.90 19.20
CA CYS A 181 13.35 17.97 19.89
C CYS A 181 13.52 17.87 21.41
N ASN A 182 14.35 16.95 21.90
CA ASN A 182 14.64 16.82 23.33
C ASN A 182 15.28 18.09 23.91
N LEU A 183 16.21 18.73 23.17
CA LEU A 183 16.82 20.00 23.60
C LEU A 183 15.78 21.13 23.69
N VAL A 184 14.82 21.18 22.76
CA VAL A 184 13.71 22.13 22.84
C VAL A 184 12.88 21.88 24.10
N VAL A 185 12.53 20.62 24.38
CA VAL A 185 11.78 20.28 25.60
C VAL A 185 12.57 20.62 26.86
N GLU A 186 13.89 20.44 26.87
CA GLU A 186 14.76 20.85 27.98
C GLU A 186 14.68 22.35 28.23
N MET A 187 14.68 23.17 27.17
CA MET A 187 14.55 24.62 27.27
C MET A 187 13.14 25.07 27.70
N VAL A 188 12.11 24.41 27.18
CA VAL A 188 10.70 24.78 27.42
C VAL A 188 10.25 24.33 28.82
N ALA A 189 10.55 23.10 29.21
CA ALA A 189 10.06 22.46 30.41
C ALA A 189 10.98 21.30 30.85
N PRO A 190 12.15 21.60 31.46
CA PRO A 190 13.17 20.58 31.77
C PRO A 190 12.67 19.50 32.74
N LYS A 191 11.66 19.81 33.56
CA LYS A 191 11.06 18.86 34.50
C LYS A 191 10.36 17.68 33.79
N LEU A 192 9.99 17.82 32.52
CA LEU A 192 9.42 16.73 31.71
C LEU A 192 10.46 15.68 31.32
N LEU A 193 11.76 16.00 31.38
CA LEU A 193 12.83 15.04 31.07
C LEU A 193 13.30 14.25 32.30
N LEU A 194 12.72 14.50 33.48
CA LEU A 194 13.10 13.81 34.70
C LEU A 194 12.62 12.34 34.67
N PRO A 195 13.44 11.37 35.13
CA PRO A 195 13.04 9.96 35.16
C PRO A 195 11.75 9.71 35.96
N SER A 196 11.49 10.53 36.97
CA SER A 196 10.25 10.45 37.77
C SER A 196 8.99 10.84 36.99
N PHE A 197 9.12 11.73 35.99
CA PHE A 197 8.04 12.06 35.08
C PHE A 197 7.86 10.95 34.06
N THR A 198 8.93 10.52 33.39
CA THR A 198 8.93 9.41 32.41
C THR A 198 8.18 8.20 32.96
N LYS A 199 8.55 7.75 34.16
CA LYS A 199 7.89 6.61 34.80
C LYS A 199 6.39 6.83 35.03
N LYS A 200 6.01 8.00 35.56
CA LYS A 200 4.58 8.31 35.81
C LYS A 200 3.78 8.41 34.51
N PHE A 201 4.41 8.92 33.45
CA PHE A 201 3.81 9.06 32.13
C PHE A 201 3.57 7.67 31.51
N GLU A 202 4.56 6.78 31.59
CA GLU A 202 4.43 5.38 31.17
C GLU A 202 3.36 4.62 31.96
N ASP A 203 3.31 4.80 33.30
CA ASP A 203 2.26 4.21 34.15
C ASP A 203 0.85 4.70 33.73
N LEU A 204 0.71 5.98 33.36
CA LEU A 204 -0.55 6.54 32.86
C LEU A 204 -0.89 6.01 31.47
N ILE A 205 0.09 5.81 30.59
CA ILE A 205 -0.07 5.19 29.28
C ILE A 205 -0.63 3.77 29.43
N GLU A 206 -0.02 2.95 30.30
CA GLU A 206 -0.46 1.57 30.51
C GLU A 206 -1.89 1.51 31.05
N LYS A 207 -2.25 2.47 31.90
CA LYS A 207 -3.61 2.64 32.43
C LYS A 207 -4.60 3.15 31.38
N ALA A 208 -4.17 4.05 30.50
CA ALA A 208 -5.00 4.64 29.46
C ALA A 208 -5.38 3.62 28.38
N PHE A 209 -4.41 2.82 27.94
CA PHE A 209 -4.62 1.71 27.02
C PHE A 209 -5.23 0.50 27.75
N SER A 210 -6.53 0.58 28.02
CA SER A 210 -7.25 -0.39 28.85
C SER A 210 -8.21 -1.29 28.08
N GLU A 211 -8.49 -0.99 26.81
CA GLU A 211 -9.33 -1.82 25.95
C GLU A 211 -8.48 -2.73 25.05
N ASP A 212 -8.90 -3.98 24.88
CA ASP A 212 -8.26 -4.91 23.95
C ASP A 212 -8.78 -4.64 22.53
N GLY A 213 -7.91 -4.11 21.67
CA GLY A 213 -8.03 -4.12 20.22
C GLY A 213 -7.46 -5.40 19.61
N TYR A 214 -7.80 -5.66 18.35
CA TYR A 214 -7.29 -6.83 17.63
C TYR A 214 -7.00 -6.51 16.15
N THR A 215 -6.02 -7.23 15.58
CA THR A 215 -5.68 -7.20 14.15
C THR A 215 -5.38 -8.63 13.68
N LEU A 216 -5.38 -8.83 12.36
CA LEU A 216 -5.02 -10.10 11.74
C LEU A 216 -3.65 -9.97 11.07
N GLU A 217 -2.72 -10.83 11.48
CA GLU A 217 -1.46 -11.04 10.76
C GLU A 217 -1.47 -12.44 10.16
N GLY A 218 -1.82 -12.54 8.87
CA GLY A 218 -2.13 -13.82 8.23
C GLY A 218 -3.43 -14.43 8.79
N ASN A 219 -3.31 -15.59 9.45
CA ASN A 219 -4.43 -16.28 10.10
C ASN A 219 -4.47 -16.06 11.62
N ASP A 220 -3.51 -15.32 12.18
CA ASP A 220 -3.38 -15.14 13.62
C ASP A 220 -4.06 -13.83 14.08
N VAL A 221 -4.81 -13.91 15.18
CA VAL A 221 -5.40 -12.74 15.85
C VAL A 221 -4.37 -12.18 16.83
N ILE A 222 -3.90 -10.98 16.57
CA ILE A 222 -3.01 -10.24 17.46
C ILE A 222 -3.85 -9.27 18.27
N THR A 223 -3.86 -9.43 19.60
CA THR A 223 -4.48 -8.49 20.53
C THR A 223 -3.49 -7.41 20.95
N TYR A 224 -3.92 -6.15 20.94
CA TYR A 224 -3.14 -5.01 21.38
C TYR A 224 -4.02 -4.05 22.18
N LYS A 225 -3.45 -3.29 23.11
CA LYS A 225 -4.23 -2.36 23.92
C LYS A 225 -4.47 -1.05 23.17
N ILE A 226 -5.69 -0.52 23.24
CA ILE A 226 -6.11 0.74 22.61
C ILE A 226 -6.77 1.67 23.62
N LEU A 227 -6.89 2.95 23.24
CA LEU A 227 -7.66 3.93 24.01
C LEU A 227 -9.16 3.64 23.90
N PRO A 228 -9.92 3.94 24.95
CA PRO A 228 -11.37 3.85 24.91
C PRO A 228 -11.98 4.57 23.72
N TYR A 229 -12.95 3.96 23.04
CA TYR A 229 -13.68 4.63 21.97
C TYR A 229 -14.60 5.73 22.49
N ARG A 230 -15.07 5.59 23.72
CA ARG A 230 -16.03 6.51 24.33
C ARG A 230 -15.37 7.83 24.70
N THR A 231 -15.96 8.92 24.24
CA THR A 231 -15.36 10.24 24.42
C THR A 231 -15.29 10.69 25.87
N ASP A 232 -16.30 10.35 26.69
CA ASP A 232 -16.29 10.67 28.12
C ASP A 232 -15.16 9.94 28.88
N GLU A 233 -14.75 8.77 28.40
CA GLU A 233 -13.63 8.03 28.95
C GLU A 233 -12.29 8.60 28.47
N ARG A 234 -12.20 9.03 27.21
CA ARG A 234 -11.02 9.76 26.72
C ARG A 234 -10.81 11.09 27.43
N MET A 235 -11.87 11.83 27.75
CA MET A 235 -11.74 13.09 28.49
C MET A 235 -11.20 12.88 29.91
N LYS A 236 -11.55 11.76 30.58
CA LYS A 236 -10.91 11.40 31.86
C LYS A 236 -9.41 11.14 31.68
N ILE A 237 -9.00 10.52 30.58
CA ILE A 237 -7.58 10.31 30.27
C ILE A 237 -6.89 11.66 30.06
N VAL A 238 -7.50 12.57 29.29
CA VAL A 238 -7.00 13.95 29.11
C VAL A 238 -6.78 14.64 30.46
N GLU A 239 -7.74 14.55 31.39
CA GLU A 239 -7.61 15.11 32.73
C GLU A 239 -6.42 14.52 33.52
N TRP A 240 -6.14 13.21 33.38
CA TRP A 240 -5.00 12.57 34.04
C TRP A 240 -3.67 13.14 33.54
N PHE A 241 -3.51 13.24 32.22
CA PHE A 241 -2.28 13.77 31.61
C PHE A 241 -2.14 15.28 31.85
N GLU A 242 -3.23 16.04 31.81
CA GLU A 242 -3.22 17.46 32.16
C GLU A 242 -2.75 17.66 33.61
N GLY A 243 -3.32 16.89 34.56
CA GLY A 243 -2.92 16.95 35.97
C GLY A 243 -1.46 16.57 36.22
N LEU A 244 -0.89 15.69 35.38
CA LEU A 244 0.52 15.32 35.44
C LEU A 244 1.44 16.41 34.84
N ILE A 245 1.06 16.98 33.70
CA ILE A 245 1.92 17.86 32.89
C ILE A 245 1.85 19.31 33.37
N LYS A 246 0.66 19.82 33.69
CA LYS A 246 0.41 21.23 34.00
C LYS A 246 1.36 21.79 35.07
N PRO A 247 1.53 21.17 36.25
CA PRO A 247 2.40 21.71 37.30
C PRO A 247 3.88 21.79 36.90
N LEU A 248 4.27 21.03 35.88
CA LEU A 248 5.65 20.96 35.41
C LEU A 248 5.97 22.05 34.38
N VAL A 249 4.95 22.59 33.72
CA VAL A 249 5.09 23.61 32.67
C VAL A 249 4.51 24.99 33.04
N GLU A 250 3.82 25.12 34.18
CA GLU A 250 3.27 26.39 34.67
C GLU A 250 4.29 27.54 34.78
N SER A 251 5.56 27.22 35.05
CA SER A 251 6.64 28.22 35.10
C SER A 251 7.31 28.47 33.75
N SER A 252 6.89 27.80 32.68
CA SER A 252 7.46 27.96 31.35
C SER A 252 7.05 29.30 30.74
N PRO A 253 7.96 30.02 30.06
CA PRO A 253 7.58 31.20 29.29
C PRO A 253 6.62 30.87 28.12
N TYR A 254 6.48 29.59 27.78
CA TYR A 254 5.60 29.10 26.72
C TYR A 254 4.26 28.56 27.25
N PHE A 255 3.95 28.72 28.54
CA PHE A 255 2.76 28.16 29.16
C PHE A 255 1.48 28.51 28.40
N ASP A 256 1.30 29.77 28.01
CA ASP A 256 0.10 30.23 27.31
C ASP A 256 -0.09 29.54 25.94
N ALA A 257 1.01 29.29 25.21
CA ALA A 257 0.97 28.57 23.93
C ALA A 257 0.65 27.08 24.14
N LEU A 258 1.25 26.46 25.16
CA LEU A 258 1.06 25.05 25.49
C LEU A 258 -0.35 24.76 26.03
N PHE A 259 -0.94 25.70 26.77
CA PHE A 259 -2.24 25.55 27.42
C PHE A 259 -3.38 26.33 26.75
N CYS A 260 -3.14 26.91 25.56
CA CYS A 260 -4.21 27.45 24.75
C CYS A 260 -5.22 26.34 24.42
N GLN A 261 -6.50 26.70 24.40
CA GLN A 261 -7.57 25.75 24.17
C GLN A 261 -7.71 25.50 22.68
N VAL A 262 -7.54 24.25 22.25
CA VAL A 262 -7.71 23.80 20.87
C VAL A 262 -8.86 22.81 20.77
N GLU A 263 -9.47 22.72 19.59
CA GLU A 263 -10.50 21.71 19.32
C GLU A 263 -9.86 20.38 18.94
N ALA A 264 -10.14 19.33 19.72
CA ALA A 264 -9.68 17.96 19.50
C ALA A 264 -10.86 17.00 19.35
N GLY A 265 -10.67 15.93 18.57
CA GLY A 265 -11.68 14.89 18.33
C GLY A 265 -11.06 13.58 17.84
N SER A 266 -11.74 12.44 18.03
CA SER A 266 -11.20 11.13 17.69
C SER A 266 -10.97 10.99 16.18
N ARG A 267 -9.72 10.74 15.77
CA ARG A 267 -9.32 10.54 14.36
C ARG A 267 -10.10 9.43 13.65
N HIS A 268 -10.56 8.39 14.36
CA HIS A 268 -11.40 7.31 13.81
C HIS A 268 -12.79 7.76 13.33
N HIS A 269 -13.38 8.81 13.91
CA HIS A 269 -14.63 9.36 13.39
C HIS A 269 -14.44 10.10 12.05
N ILE A 270 -13.23 10.62 11.82
CA ILE A 270 -12.87 11.42 10.63
C ILE A 270 -12.63 10.52 9.42
N GLU A 271 -11.91 9.41 9.59
CA GLU A 271 -11.50 8.54 8.48
C GLU A 271 -12.51 7.41 8.15
N ALA A 272 -13.18 6.83 9.15
CA ALA A 272 -14.03 5.64 8.95
C ALA A 272 -15.41 5.92 8.34
N LEU A 273 -16.03 7.06 8.63
CA LEU A 273 -17.41 7.35 8.23
C LEU A 273 -17.51 8.19 6.94
N GLY A 274 -16.50 9.01 6.63
CA GLY A 274 -16.51 9.89 5.45
C GLY A 274 -16.19 9.17 4.13
N CYS A 275 -15.20 8.28 4.12
CA CYS A 275 -14.67 7.72 2.87
C CYS A 275 -15.43 6.48 2.35
N GLN A 276 -16.03 5.65 3.22
CA GLN A 276 -16.67 4.40 2.78
C GLN A 276 -18.19 4.51 2.54
N LEU A 277 -18.89 5.49 3.14
CA LEU A 277 -20.35 5.52 3.15
C LEU A 277 -20.98 6.74 2.47
N GLY A 278 -20.18 7.69 1.96
CA GLY A 278 -20.70 8.90 1.31
C GLY A 278 -21.51 9.82 2.24
N ILE A 279 -21.33 9.68 3.56
CA ILE A 279 -22.00 10.48 4.57
C ILE A 279 -21.32 11.85 4.60
N LYS A 280 -22.00 12.86 4.06
CA LYS A 280 -21.45 14.21 3.87
C LYS A 280 -21.32 15.01 5.16
N ASN A 281 -22.03 14.65 6.22
CA ASN A 281 -22.04 15.39 7.48
C ASN A 281 -22.07 14.41 8.65
N ILE A 282 -20.93 14.23 9.29
CA ILE A 282 -20.87 13.69 10.65
C ILE A 282 -20.78 14.90 11.55
N GLU A 283 -21.73 15.09 12.45
CA GLU A 283 -21.55 16.04 13.55
C GLU A 283 -20.41 15.52 14.41
N LEU A 284 -19.23 16.13 14.25
CA LEU A 284 -18.05 15.79 15.03
C LEU A 284 -18.18 16.49 16.38
N GLU A 285 -18.33 15.72 17.45
CA GLU A 285 -18.12 16.26 18.78
C GLU A 285 -16.64 16.68 18.92
N ARG A 286 -16.42 17.98 18.97
CA ARG A 286 -15.11 18.58 19.20
C ARG A 286 -15.03 19.08 20.63
N TYR A 287 -13.92 18.75 21.29
CA TYR A 287 -13.69 19.08 22.68
C TYR A 287 -12.59 20.12 22.77
N LYS A 288 -12.76 21.08 23.67
CA LYS A 288 -11.70 22.04 23.98
C LYS A 288 -10.75 21.39 24.98
N VAL A 289 -9.50 21.25 24.58
CA VAL A 289 -8.43 20.68 25.42
C VAL A 289 -7.20 21.57 25.35
N PRO A 290 -6.32 21.56 26.37
CA PRO A 290 -5.02 22.19 26.27
C PRO A 290 -4.23 21.63 25.08
N HIS A 291 -3.58 22.50 24.31
CA HIS A 291 -2.84 22.11 23.10
C HIS A 291 -1.79 21.03 23.37
N ILE A 292 -1.09 21.12 24.50
CA ILE A 292 -0.05 20.16 24.89
C ILE A 292 -0.56 18.72 25.09
N VAL A 293 -1.83 18.50 25.43
CA VAL A 293 -2.41 17.16 25.64
C VAL A 293 -3.23 16.64 24.45
N ASN A 294 -3.35 17.42 23.39
CA ASN A 294 -4.12 17.05 22.22
C ASN A 294 -3.63 15.76 21.53
N PHE A 295 -2.34 15.44 21.62
CA PHE A 295 -1.77 14.22 21.04
C PHE A 295 -2.44 12.92 21.54
N ILE A 296 -3.12 12.94 22.69
CA ILE A 296 -3.90 11.82 23.25
C ILE A 296 -5.05 11.39 22.32
N PHE A 297 -5.51 12.26 21.42
CA PHE A 297 -6.55 11.90 20.45
C PHE A 297 -6.04 11.04 19.29
N ASN A 298 -4.73 10.80 19.20
CA ASN A 298 -4.15 9.76 18.36
C ASN A 298 -4.45 8.36 18.95
N ASN A 299 -4.62 7.35 18.11
CA ASN A 299 -4.99 5.99 18.58
C ASN A 299 -3.89 5.31 19.38
N HIS A 300 -2.66 5.72 19.11
CA HIS A 300 -1.46 5.30 19.82
C HIS A 300 -0.63 6.55 20.06
N PHE A 301 -0.03 6.64 21.24
CA PHE A 301 0.91 7.69 21.56
C PHE A 301 1.93 7.21 22.60
N ASP A 302 3.08 7.86 22.61
CA ASP A 302 4.15 7.65 23.58
C ASP A 302 4.73 8.97 24.12
N LEU A 303 5.88 8.88 24.78
CA LEU A 303 6.57 10.05 25.34
C LEU A 303 7.23 10.92 24.26
N ASN A 304 7.73 10.33 23.19
CA ASN A 304 8.30 11.08 22.07
C ASN A 304 7.23 11.93 21.40
N ASP A 305 5.98 11.44 21.37
CA ASP A 305 4.85 12.19 20.82
C ASP A 305 4.51 13.43 21.61
N LEU A 306 4.61 13.37 22.94
CA LEU A 306 4.49 14.55 23.78
C LEU A 306 5.59 15.57 23.42
N TYR A 307 6.83 15.11 23.26
CA TYR A 307 7.97 15.98 22.96
C TYR A 307 7.86 16.63 21.58
N ILE A 308 7.51 15.85 20.56
CA ILE A 308 7.25 16.34 19.21
C ILE A 308 6.06 17.31 19.22
N ASN A 309 5.00 17.04 19.99
CA ASN A 309 3.87 17.95 20.11
C ASN A 309 4.29 19.29 20.72
N ILE A 310 5.10 19.28 21.79
CA ILE A 310 5.64 20.52 22.39
C ILE A 310 6.43 21.32 21.35
N VAL A 311 7.30 20.66 20.58
CA VAL A 311 8.09 21.30 19.51
C VAL A 311 7.18 21.89 18.43
N GLY A 312 6.17 21.14 17.99
CA GLY A 312 5.17 21.59 17.02
C GLY A 312 4.44 22.85 17.48
N ILE A 313 4.04 22.90 18.75
CA ILE A 313 3.36 24.05 19.35
C ILE A 313 4.28 25.26 19.44
N VAL A 314 5.52 25.10 19.92
CA VAL A 314 6.40 26.23 20.24
C VAL A 314 7.10 26.80 19.00
N LEU A 315 7.48 25.95 18.04
CA LEU A 315 8.31 26.36 16.91
C LEU A 315 7.54 26.50 15.61
N PHE A 316 6.52 25.66 15.41
CA PHE A 316 5.86 25.53 14.11
C PHE A 316 4.47 26.16 14.09
N ASP A 317 3.86 26.42 15.24
CA ASP A 317 2.44 26.77 15.37
C ASP A 317 1.53 25.74 14.65
N GLU A 318 2.01 24.50 14.52
CA GLU A 318 1.40 23.46 13.70
C GLU A 318 0.94 22.29 14.57
N PHE A 319 -0.37 22.09 14.61
CA PHE A 319 -1.03 20.96 15.27
C PHE A 319 -0.69 19.61 14.65
N TYR A 320 -0.28 19.61 13.37
CA TYR A 320 -0.06 18.40 12.57
C TYR A 320 1.41 18.08 12.34
N PHE A 321 2.35 18.77 13.01
CA PHE A 321 3.78 18.54 12.83
C PHE A 321 4.17 17.06 12.94
N LYS A 322 3.62 16.34 13.95
CA LYS A 322 3.82 14.89 14.07
C LYS A 322 3.28 14.12 12.86
N ASN A 323 2.04 14.41 12.43
CA ASN A 323 1.47 13.72 11.27
C ASN A 323 2.33 13.97 10.03
N ASP A 324 2.80 15.20 9.84
CA ASP A 324 3.64 15.57 8.72
C ASP A 324 4.98 14.82 8.75
N LEU A 325 5.61 14.70 9.93
CA LEU A 325 6.78 13.85 10.15
C LEU A 325 6.51 12.37 9.86
N ASP A 326 5.39 11.83 10.34
CA ASP A 326 5.02 10.43 10.11
C ASP A 326 4.84 10.14 8.61
N PHE A 327 4.36 11.10 7.82
CA PHE A 327 4.29 11.00 6.36
C PHE A 327 5.65 11.16 5.67
N THR A 328 6.59 11.86 6.32
CA THR A 328 7.95 12.08 5.82
C THR A 328 8.87 10.88 6.06
N ILE A 329 8.60 10.05 7.06
CA ILE A 329 9.43 8.86 7.35
C ILE A 329 9.04 7.72 6.39
N VAL A 330 9.66 7.72 5.21
CA VAL A 330 9.53 6.63 4.23
C VAL A 330 10.34 5.41 4.70
N ASP A 331 9.66 4.33 5.08
CA ASP A 331 10.24 2.99 5.13
C ASP A 331 10.11 2.34 3.73
N ILE A 332 11.06 1.49 3.33
CA ILE A 332 11.00 0.66 2.11
C ILE A 332 9.69 -0.13 2.06
N LYS A 333 9.18 -0.52 3.22
CA LYS A 333 7.90 -1.22 3.35
C LYS A 333 6.68 -0.39 2.95
N ASN A 334 6.81 0.94 2.91
CA ASN A 334 5.76 1.89 2.55
C ASN A 334 5.88 2.36 1.08
N ILE A 335 6.78 1.77 0.30
CA ILE A 335 6.87 2.08 -1.14
C ILE A 335 5.66 1.46 -1.85
N TYR A 336 4.85 2.31 -2.46
CA TYR A 336 3.63 1.94 -3.17
C TYR A 336 3.90 1.03 -4.37
N PRO A 337 2.96 0.14 -4.73
CA PRO A 337 3.09 -0.68 -5.93
C PRO A 337 3.16 0.18 -7.19
N GLN A 338 4.05 -0.21 -8.12
CA GLN A 338 4.21 0.40 -9.44
C GLN A 338 2.88 0.61 -10.16
N SER A 339 2.65 1.81 -10.69
CA SER A 339 1.45 2.08 -11.47
C SER A 339 1.47 1.29 -12.79
N ASN A 340 0.29 1.00 -13.36
CA ASN A 340 0.20 0.18 -14.58
C ASN A 340 0.84 0.82 -15.83
N GLU A 341 1.29 2.08 -15.76
CA GLU A 341 1.81 2.84 -16.89
C GLU A 341 3.31 3.15 -16.79
N GLU A 342 3.92 3.02 -15.62
CA GLU A 342 5.35 3.28 -15.40
C GLU A 342 6.21 2.07 -15.78
N SER A 343 7.36 2.33 -16.42
CA SER A 343 8.44 1.35 -16.53
C SER A 343 9.11 1.12 -15.17
N ASP A 344 9.81 0.00 -15.03
CA ASP A 344 10.52 -0.33 -13.78
C ASP A 344 11.56 0.74 -13.42
N VAL A 345 12.22 1.34 -14.41
CA VAL A 345 13.20 2.43 -14.20
C VAL A 345 12.50 3.69 -13.69
N GLU A 346 11.43 4.13 -14.37
CA GLU A 346 10.67 5.33 -13.96
C GLU A 346 10.11 5.18 -12.55
N TYR A 347 9.64 3.98 -12.20
CA TYR A 347 9.20 3.66 -10.85
C TYR A 347 10.33 3.87 -9.82
N TRP A 348 11.49 3.25 -10.02
CA TRP A 348 12.61 3.39 -9.07
C TRP A 348 13.19 4.80 -9.01
N GLU A 349 13.17 5.56 -10.12
CA GLU A 349 13.52 6.99 -10.11
C GLU A 349 12.53 7.82 -9.29
N SER A 350 11.23 7.55 -9.44
CA SER A 350 10.16 8.20 -8.66
C SER A 350 10.32 7.92 -7.16
N VAL A 351 10.63 6.68 -6.79
CA VAL A 351 10.93 6.29 -5.41
C VAL A 351 12.13 7.07 -4.87
N LEU A 352 13.24 7.13 -5.62
CA LEU A 352 14.42 7.88 -5.20
C LEU A 352 14.12 9.37 -5.00
N ASN A 353 13.35 9.99 -5.90
CA ASN A 353 12.96 11.39 -5.78
C ASN A 353 12.09 11.64 -4.53
N THR A 354 11.17 10.72 -4.23
CA THR A 354 10.35 10.79 -3.02
C THR A 354 11.23 10.76 -1.77
N VAL A 355 12.15 9.78 -1.67
CA VAL A 355 13.08 9.68 -0.53
C VAL A 355 13.94 10.93 -0.38
N ARG A 356 14.41 11.51 -1.48
CA ARG A 356 15.20 12.76 -1.45
C ARG A 356 14.37 13.95 -0.94
N SER A 357 13.16 14.13 -1.48
CA SER A 357 12.23 15.20 -1.06
C SER A 357 11.94 15.13 0.43
N GLU A 358 11.68 13.94 0.96
CA GLU A 358 11.42 13.78 2.40
C GLU A 358 12.68 14.04 3.25
N SER A 359 13.85 13.61 2.79
CA SER A 359 15.13 13.96 3.45
C SER A 359 15.39 15.48 3.48
N GLU A 360 15.02 16.22 2.44
CA GLU A 360 15.14 17.68 2.39
C GLU A 360 14.15 18.38 3.33
N ARG A 361 12.95 17.82 3.50
CA ARG A 361 11.97 18.32 4.50
C ARG A 361 12.49 18.14 5.91
N LEU A 362 13.10 16.99 6.23
CA LEU A 362 13.75 16.78 7.52
C LEU A 362 14.86 17.79 7.79
N ASP A 363 15.70 18.10 6.80
CA ASP A 363 16.73 19.16 6.94
C ASP A 363 16.12 20.51 7.29
N THR A 364 14.98 20.82 6.68
CA THR A 364 14.27 22.07 6.93
C THR A 364 13.76 22.14 8.37
N TYR A 365 13.19 21.06 8.89
CA TYR A 365 12.75 20.99 10.30
C TYR A 365 13.92 21.11 11.27
N ILE A 366 14.99 20.32 11.06
CA ILE A 366 16.19 20.33 11.91
C ILE A 366 16.82 21.73 11.91
N SER A 367 16.97 22.34 10.74
CA SER A 367 17.55 23.69 10.61
C SER A 367 16.73 24.73 11.36
N ARG A 368 15.40 24.68 11.26
CA ARG A 368 14.51 25.61 11.99
C ARG A 368 14.60 25.41 13.50
N ILE A 369 14.67 24.17 13.98
CA ILE A 369 14.86 23.87 15.40
C ILE A 369 16.20 24.39 15.90
N ASN A 370 17.29 24.12 15.17
CA ASN A 370 18.63 24.56 15.56
C ASN A 370 18.74 26.09 15.60
N LEU A 371 18.16 26.80 14.63
CA LEU A 371 18.10 28.27 14.65
C LEU A 371 17.32 28.80 15.86
N TRP A 372 16.22 28.14 16.22
CA TRP A 372 15.46 28.51 17.41
C TRP A 372 16.28 28.29 18.69
N LEU A 373 16.94 27.12 18.83
CA LEU A 373 17.81 26.81 19.97
C LEU A 373 18.97 27.80 20.13
N GLU A 374 19.60 28.21 19.02
CA GLU A 374 20.65 29.23 19.01
C GLU A 374 20.14 30.61 19.44
N SER A 375 18.86 30.91 19.18
CA SER A 375 18.25 32.19 19.56
C SER A 375 17.88 32.22 21.04
N GLU A 376 17.35 31.11 21.57
CA GLU A 376 16.95 31.00 22.98
C GLU A 376 18.16 30.90 23.91
N SER A 377 19.22 30.21 23.50
CA SER A 377 20.47 30.13 24.30
C SER A 377 21.19 31.48 24.48
N LYS A 378 20.82 32.51 23.71
CA LYS A 378 21.36 33.88 23.81
C LYS A 378 20.51 34.80 24.69
N LYS A 379 19.31 34.40 25.09
CA LYS A 379 18.44 35.13 26.02
C LYS A 379 18.81 34.76 27.45
#